data_AF-A0AA96JNK6-F1
#
_entry.id   AF-A0AA96JNK6-F1
#
_cell.length_a   1.000
_cell.length_b   1.000
_cell.length_c   1.000
_cell.angle_alpha   90.00
_cell.angle_beta   90.00
_cell.angle_gamma   90.00
#
_symmetry.space_group_name_H-M   'P 1'
#
loop_
_entity.id
_entity.type
_entity.pdbx_description
1 polymer ?
#
loop_
_entity_poly.entity_id
_entity_poly.type
_entity_poly.pdbx_seq_one_letter_code
_entity_poly.pdbx_strand_id
1 'polypeptide(L)' 'MNGIFRPLGLSPSKLRQDRILDEARHTADPVHLMRVFGIAAETAMKYIATAHPERTSKLPR' A
#
# COMPACT_ATOMS: atom_id res chain seq x y z
N MET A 1 15.74 16.35 1.69
CA MET A 1 15.31 15.24 0.80
C MET A 1 14.10 15.58 -0.11
N ASN A 2 13.38 16.70 0.08
CA ASN A 2 12.14 17.00 -0.66
C ASN A 2 12.33 17.61 -2.08
N GLY A 3 13.55 17.65 -2.62
CA GLY A 3 13.86 18.31 -3.90
C GLY A 3 13.90 17.35 -5.10
N ILE A 4 14.26 16.08 -4.85
CA ILE A 4 14.61 15.12 -5.90
C ILE A 4 13.40 14.80 -6.80
N PHE A 5 12.20 14.74 -6.21
CA PHE A 5 10.98 14.37 -6.93
C PHE A 5 10.16 15.57 -7.43
N ARG A 6 10.57 16.82 -7.11
CA ARG A 6 9.89 18.03 -7.59
C ARG A 6 9.82 18.14 -9.11
N PRO A 7 10.87 17.80 -9.89
CA PRO A 7 10.78 17.83 -11.35
C PRO A 7 9.70 16.90 -11.92
N LEU A 8 9.36 15.84 -11.18
CA LEU A 8 8.31 14.88 -11.56
C LEU A 8 6.94 15.25 -11.01
N GLY A 9 6.82 16.35 -10.25
CA GLY A 9 5.57 16.73 -9.58
C GLY A 9 5.13 15.75 -8.49
N LEU A 10 6.03 14.88 -8.01
CA LEU A 10 5.71 13.83 -7.04
C LEU A 10 6.24 14.18 -5.65
N SER A 11 5.49 13.75 -4.62
CA SER A 11 5.98 13.78 -3.25
C SER A 11 6.61 12.43 -2.87
N PRO A 12 7.64 12.40 -2.01
CA PRO A 12 8.20 11.16 -1.48
C PRO A 12 7.12 10.26 -0.84
N SER A 13 6.15 10.88 -0.16
CA SER A 13 5.04 10.17 0.46
C SER A 13 4.18 9.45 -0.57
N LYS A 14 3.89 10.08 -1.72
CA LYS A 14 3.08 9.47 -2.77
C LYS A 14 3.80 8.28 -3.42
N LEU A 15 5.08 8.42 -3.72
CA LEU A 15 5.91 7.30 -4.21
C LEU A 15 5.93 6.12 -3.24
N ARG A 16 6.02 6.41 -1.94
CA ARG A 16 5.96 5.39 -0.91
C ARG A 16 4.61 4.69 -0.88
N GLN A 17 3.50 5.42 -0.98
CA GLN A 17 2.16 4.84 -1.05
C GLN A 17 1.99 3.95 -2.29
N ASP A 18 2.49 4.39 -3.45
CA ASP A 18 2.45 3.63 -4.69
C ASP A 18 3.23 2.32 -4.56
N ARG A 19 4.44 2.36 -3.95
CA ARG A 19 5.23 1.15 -3.68
C ARG A 19 4.55 0.19 -2.70
N ILE A 20 3.90 0.69 -1.65
CA ILE A 20 3.16 -0.18 -0.71
C ILE A 20 1.98 -0.85 -1.41
N LEU A 21 1.24 -0.11 -2.23
CA LEU A 21 0.10 -0.65 -2.96
C LEU A 21 0.53 -1.69 -4.02
N ASP A 22 1.64 -1.44 -4.72
CA ASP A 22 2.23 -2.40 -5.66
C ASP A 22 2.64 -3.70 -4.95
N GLU A 23 3.32 -3.61 -3.80
CA GLU A 23 3.71 -4.79 -3.02
C GLU A 23 2.49 -5.57 -2.50
N ALA A 24 1.44 -4.85 -2.09
CA ALA A 24 0.19 -5.45 -1.64
C ALA A 24 -0.49 -6.27 -2.74
N ARG A 25 -0.42 -5.83 -4.00
CA ARG A 25 -0.94 -6.58 -5.17
C ARG A 25 -0.19 -7.90 -5.38
N HIS A 26 1.11 -7.93 -5.15
CA HIS A 26 1.93 -9.11 -5.38
C HIS A 26 1.82 -10.15 -4.25
N THR A 27 1.87 -9.71 -2.99
CA THR A 27 2.03 -10.62 -1.83
C THR A 27 0.73 -10.93 -1.10
N ALA A 28 -0.21 -9.98 -1.05
CA ALA A 28 -1.43 -10.05 -0.24
C ALA A 28 -1.21 -10.45 1.23
N ASP A 29 0.00 -10.23 1.78
CA ASP A 29 0.38 -10.61 3.14
C ASP A 29 0.58 -9.35 4.02
N PRO A 30 -0.26 -9.11 5.05
CA PRO A 30 -0.16 -7.93 5.89
C PRO A 30 1.12 -7.91 6.73
N VAL A 31 1.62 -9.08 7.15
CA VAL A 31 2.84 -9.17 7.98
C VAL A 31 4.06 -8.78 7.17
N HIS A 32 4.11 -9.16 5.89
CA HIS A 32 5.15 -8.74 4.96
C HIS A 32 5.17 -7.22 4.78
N LEU A 33 4.02 -6.60 4.53
CA LEU A 33 3.93 -5.14 4.39
C LEU A 33 4.37 -4.40 5.66
N MET A 34 4.00 -4.91 6.84
CA MET A 34 4.44 -4.36 8.11
C MET A 34 5.96 -4.41 8.26
N ARG A 35 6.61 -5.52 7.87
CA ARG A 35 8.06 -5.68 7.97
C ARG A 35 8.83 -4.82 6.99
N VAL A 36 8.42 -4.78 5.72
CA VAL A 36 9.12 -4.05 4.67
C VAL A 36 8.93 -2.54 4.81
N PHE A 37 7.73 -2.10 5.16
CA PHE A 37 7.41 -0.68 5.20
C PHE A 37 7.31 -0.11 6.61
N GLY A 38 7.29 -0.90 7.68
CA GLY A 38 7.14 -0.37 9.04
C GLY A 38 5.80 0.33 9.27
N ILE A 39 4.73 -0.20 8.68
CA ILE A 39 3.36 0.32 8.82
C ILE A 39 2.58 -0.50 9.84
N ALA A 40 1.54 0.11 10.42
CA ALA A 40 0.65 -0.58 11.35
C ALA A 40 -0.19 -1.65 10.63
N ALA A 41 -0.65 -2.66 11.37
CA ALA A 41 -1.48 -3.74 10.86
C ALA A 41 -2.76 -3.21 10.17
N GLU A 42 -3.43 -2.20 10.77
CA GLU A 42 -4.61 -1.58 10.18
C GLU A 42 -4.32 -0.98 8.80
N THR A 43 -3.17 -0.32 8.65
CA THR A 43 -2.74 0.25 7.36
C THR A 43 -2.44 -0.85 6.35
N ALA A 44 -1.71 -1.90 6.75
CA ALA A 44 -1.41 -3.04 5.88
C ALA A 44 -2.68 -3.71 5.36
N MET A 45 -3.67 -3.92 6.22
CA MET A 45 -4.97 -4.49 5.85
C MET A 45 -5.74 -3.60 4.86
N LYS A 46 -5.71 -2.27 5.02
CA LYS A 46 -6.34 -1.34 4.07
C LYS A 46 -5.70 -1.43 2.68
N TYR A 47 -4.37 -1.52 2.61
CA TYR A 47 -3.68 -1.68 1.33
C TYR A 47 -4.02 -3.01 0.65
N ILE A 48 -4.10 -4.10 1.42
CA ILE A 48 -4.49 -5.41 0.88
C ILE A 48 -5.93 -5.42 0.40
N ALA A 49 -6.86 -4.83 1.16
CA ALA A 49 -8.25 -4.68 0.74
C ALA A 49 -8.39 -3.87 -0.55
N THR A 50 -7.58 -2.82 -0.69
CA THR A 50 -7.55 -1.99 -1.91
C THR A 50 -6.92 -2.72 -3.10
N ALA A 51 -5.90 -3.54 -2.85
CA ALA A 51 -5.22 -4.32 -3.88
C ALA A 51 -6.02 -5.53 -4.37
N HIS A 52 -6.86 -6.11 -3.49
CA HIS A 52 -7.65 -7.32 -3.73
C HIS A 52 -9.12 -7.10 -3.32
N PRO A 53 -9.86 -6.23 -4.02
CA PRO A 53 -11.26 -5.94 -3.70
C PRO A 53 -12.14 -7.20 -3.72
N GLU A 54 -11.87 -8.16 -4.61
CA GLU A 54 -12.57 -9.44 -4.74
C GLU A 54 -12.41 -10.36 -3.51
N ARG A 55 -11.37 -10.17 -2.70
CA ARG A 55 -11.17 -10.91 -1.45
C ARG A 55 -11.89 -10.28 -0.25
N THR A 56 -12.34 -9.04 -0.41
CA THR A 56 -13.01 -8.28 0.65
C THR A 56 -14.50 -8.08 0.42
N SER A 57 -15.01 -8.41 -0.77
CA SER A 57 -16.46 -8.48 -1.02
C SER A 57 -17.07 -9.68 -0.27
N LYS A 58 -17.39 -9.47 1.00
CA LYS A 58 -18.40 -10.31 1.67
C LYS A 58 -19.75 -10.09 0.97
N LEU A 59 -20.45 -11.21 0.81
CA LEU A 59 -21.76 -11.46 0.18
C LEU A 59 -22.73 -10.26 0.14
N PRO A 60 -23.60 -10.17 -0.90
CA PRO A 60 -24.71 -9.22 -0.93
C PRO A 60 -25.55 -9.33 0.35
N ARG A 61 -25.82 -8.17 0.97
CA ARG A 61 -26.76 -8.02 2.10
C ARG A 61 -28.19 -8.36 1.69
#